data_AF-A0A345UGN0-F1
#
_entry.id   AF-A0A345UGN0-F1
#
_cell.length_a   1.000
_cell.length_b   1.000
_cell.length_c   1.000
_cell.angle_alpha   90.00
_cell.angle_beta   90.00
_cell.angle_gamma   90.00
#
_symmetry.space_group_name_H-M   'P 1'
#
loop_
_entity.id
_entity.type
_entity.pdbx_description
1 polymer ?
#
loop_
_entity_poly.entity_id
_entity_poly.type
_entity_poly.pdbx_seq_one_letter_code
_entity_poly.pdbx_strand_id
1 'polypeptide(L)'
;MSAVAQAYFEYPPNIQVLDLATLVSTYRQRGEAFSVPPAEIVSCAVTRRILKRSKRWFGLHYSQKAWDALLTTGSEGYPLTPAEFNILGLAAAPPEDAEALARDFAQKNCGTTAELGYLIINDLIQFGFLSSPNDYELYLTARGEIALDGLSRRLYGTAFDAELLWYQQS
;
A
#
# COMPACT_ATOMS: atom_id res chain seq x y z
N MET A 1 6.75 -23.20 14.41
CA MET A 1 7.44 -22.95 13.13
C MET A 1 6.96 -21.60 12.65
N SER A 2 7.80 -20.57 12.75
CA SER A 2 7.43 -19.20 12.35
C SER A 2 7.12 -19.20 10.85
N ALA A 3 5.86 -18.93 10.50
CA ALA A 3 5.51 -18.64 9.13
C ALA A 3 6.25 -17.35 8.78
N VAL A 4 7.30 -17.45 7.96
CA VAL A 4 7.97 -16.28 7.42
C VAL A 4 6.92 -15.58 6.56
N ALA A 5 6.27 -14.55 7.12
CA ALA A 5 5.36 -13.70 6.39
C ALA A 5 6.20 -12.98 5.33
N GLN A 6 6.25 -13.54 4.12
CA GLN A 6 7.15 -13.06 3.09
C GLN A 6 6.41 -12.51 1.87
N ALA A 7 6.86 -11.32 1.53
CA ALA A 7 6.57 -10.49 0.37
C ALA A 7 5.27 -9.69 0.50
N TYR A 8 5.39 -8.53 1.13
CA TYR A 8 4.49 -7.40 1.00
C TYR A 8 5.13 -6.35 0.10
N PHE A 9 4.32 -5.42 -0.37
CA PHE A 9 4.83 -4.23 -1.01
C PHE A 9 5.45 -3.34 0.07
N GLU A 10 6.76 -3.16 0.01
CA GLU A 10 7.52 -2.28 0.90
C GLU A 10 7.96 -1.03 0.17
N TYR A 11 7.92 0.09 0.88
CA TYR A 11 8.57 1.30 0.42
C TYR A 11 10.09 1.20 0.69
N PRO A 12 10.93 1.68 -0.24
CA PRO A 12 12.36 1.79 0.01
C PRO A 12 12.65 2.62 1.28
N PRO A 13 13.66 2.26 2.08
CA PRO A 13 13.97 2.97 3.32
C PRO A 13 14.39 4.43 3.08
N ASN A 14 14.84 4.75 1.87
CA ASN A 14 15.24 6.08 1.45
C ASN A 14 14.09 6.89 0.83
N ILE A 15 12.83 6.50 0.98
CA ILE A 15 11.69 7.21 0.38
C ILE A 15 11.60 8.68 0.84
N GLN A 16 12.03 8.95 2.07
CA GLN A 16 12.02 10.28 2.69
C GLN A 16 12.98 11.28 2.01
N VAL A 17 13.95 10.79 1.22
CA VAL A 17 14.94 11.65 0.54
C VAL A 17 14.60 11.89 -0.93
N LEU A 18 13.53 11.28 -1.44
CA LEU A 18 13.10 11.46 -2.82
C LEU A 18 12.32 12.77 -2.95
N ASP A 19 12.57 13.52 -4.02
CA ASP A 19 11.76 14.70 -4.33
C ASP A 19 10.34 14.30 -4.73
N LEU A 20 9.40 15.24 -4.58
CA LEU A 20 7.99 15.01 -4.85
C LEU A 20 7.72 14.53 -6.29
N ALA A 21 8.43 15.04 -7.29
CA ALA A 21 8.21 14.63 -8.68
C ALA A 21 8.66 13.18 -8.91
N THR A 22 9.77 12.77 -8.30
CA THR A 22 10.22 11.38 -8.30
C THR A 22 9.23 10.47 -7.57
N LEU A 23 8.71 10.88 -6.41
CA LEU A 23 7.68 10.13 -5.67
C LEU A 23 6.42 9.94 -6.53
N VAL A 24 5.88 11.03 -7.09
CA VAL A 24 4.67 11.01 -7.92
C VAL A 24 4.85 10.14 -9.16
N SER A 25 5.96 10.30 -9.89
CA SER A 25 6.22 9.51 -11.10
C SER A 25 6.35 8.02 -10.79
N THR A 26 7.09 7.68 -9.73
CA THR A 26 7.30 6.31 -9.29
C THR A 26 6.00 5.68 -8.80
N TYR A 27 5.19 6.42 -8.05
CA TYR A 27 3.90 5.97 -7.54
C TYR A 27 2.89 5.73 -8.67
N ARG A 28 2.81 6.62 -9.66
CA ARG A 28 1.91 6.46 -10.81
C ARG A 28 2.27 5.26 -11.66
N GLN A 29 3.57 5.02 -11.85
CA GLN A 29 4.09 3.91 -12.66
C GLN A 29 4.07 2.56 -11.93
N ARG A 30 3.37 2.45 -10.79
CA ARG A 30 3.30 1.20 -10.04
C ARG A 30 2.49 0.16 -10.82
N GLY A 31 3.02 -1.04 -10.95
CA GLY A 31 2.38 -2.15 -11.66
C GLY A 31 2.41 -2.04 -13.18
N GLU A 32 2.95 -0.95 -13.73
CA GLU A 32 3.11 -0.79 -15.17
C GLU A 32 4.16 -1.78 -15.73
N ALA A 33 3.95 -2.20 -16.97
CA ALA A 33 4.86 -3.10 -17.65
C ALA A 33 6.16 -2.36 -18.01
N PHE A 34 7.28 -2.84 -17.47
CA PHE A 34 8.62 -2.35 -17.75
C PHE A 34 9.41 -3.38 -18.55
N SER A 35 9.92 -2.96 -19.71
CA SER A 35 10.86 -3.76 -20.52
C SER A 35 12.28 -3.33 -20.19
N VAL A 36 13.10 -4.28 -19.72
CA VAL A 36 14.46 -3.99 -19.26
C VAL A 36 15.33 -3.69 -20.48
N PRO A 37 16.02 -2.53 -20.54
CA PRO A 37 16.96 -2.22 -21.60
C PRO A 37 18.11 -3.23 -21.66
N PRO A 38 18.68 -3.54 -22.84
CA PRO A 38 19.78 -4.52 -22.95
C PRO A 38 21.04 -4.18 -22.14
N ALA A 39 21.25 -2.91 -21.80
CA ALA A 39 22.40 -2.45 -21.00
C ALA A 39 22.19 -2.60 -19.49
N GLU A 40 20.97 -2.93 -19.04
CA GLU A 40 20.61 -3.01 -17.63
C GLU A 40 20.35 -4.46 -17.21
N ILE A 41 20.68 -4.75 -15.95
CA ILE A 41 20.35 -6.04 -15.33
C ILE A 41 19.40 -5.76 -14.18
N VAL A 42 18.15 -6.19 -14.35
CA VAL A 42 17.12 -6.11 -13.32
C VAL A 42 16.81 -7.52 -12.82
N SER A 43 16.68 -7.68 -11.51
CA SER A 43 16.28 -8.94 -10.89
C SER A 43 14.94 -8.79 -10.16
N CYS A 44 14.22 -9.90 -10.02
CA CYS A 44 12.99 -9.93 -9.25
C CYS A 44 13.30 -9.79 -7.77
N ALA A 45 12.66 -8.85 -7.07
CA ALA A 45 12.83 -8.63 -5.64
C ALA A 45 12.54 -9.88 -4.80
N VAL A 46 11.56 -10.69 -5.20
CA VAL A 46 11.16 -11.93 -4.50
C VAL A 46 11.98 -13.14 -4.94
N THR A 47 11.97 -13.44 -6.25
CA THR A 47 12.56 -14.70 -6.75
C THR A 47 14.06 -14.61 -7.02
N ARG A 48 14.63 -13.39 -7.00
CA ARG A 48 16.04 -13.09 -7.32
C ARG A 48 16.51 -13.55 -8.70
N ARG A 49 15.57 -13.81 -9.61
CA ARG A 49 15.87 -14.16 -11.01
C ARG A 49 16.01 -12.91 -11.87
N ILE A 50 16.92 -12.94 -12.85
CA ILE A 50 17.07 -11.87 -13.85
C ILE A 50 15.81 -11.78 -14.71
N LEU A 51 15.37 -10.57 -15.00
CA LEU A 51 14.16 -10.27 -15.75
C LEU A 51 14.48 -9.58 -17.08
N LYS A 52 13.74 -9.94 -18.13
CA LYS A 52 13.67 -9.16 -19.39
C LYS A 52 12.46 -8.22 -19.42
N ARG A 53 11.40 -8.60 -18.68
CA ARG A 53 10.18 -7.82 -18.47
C ARG A 53 9.75 -7.94 -17.03
N SER A 54 9.24 -6.85 -16.47
CA SER A 54 8.83 -6.79 -15.07
C SER A 54 7.65 -5.83 -14.88
N LYS A 55 6.95 -5.95 -13.76
CA LYS A 55 6.15 -4.87 -13.18
C LYS A 55 6.94 -4.22 -12.07
N ARG A 56 6.79 -2.91 -11.88
CA ARG A 56 7.56 -2.18 -10.87
C ARG A 56 6.67 -1.75 -9.72
N TRP A 57 7.11 -1.97 -8.49
CA TRP A 57 6.58 -1.33 -7.29
C TRP A 57 7.66 -0.45 -6.71
N PHE A 58 7.50 0.87 -6.80
CA PHE A 58 8.39 1.81 -6.12
C PHE A 58 9.90 1.52 -6.23
N GLY A 59 10.39 1.31 -7.46
CA GLY A 59 11.80 0.96 -7.73
C GLY A 59 12.15 -0.52 -7.59
N LEU A 60 11.29 -1.33 -6.95
CA LEU A 60 11.43 -2.78 -6.88
C LEU A 60 10.77 -3.44 -8.09
N HIS A 61 11.43 -4.45 -8.66
CA HIS A 61 10.96 -5.12 -9.86
C HIS A 61 10.45 -6.53 -9.56
N TYR A 62 9.34 -6.90 -10.20
CA TYR A 62 8.68 -8.18 -10.01
C TYR A 62 8.42 -8.86 -11.35
N SER A 63 8.64 -10.17 -11.39
CA SER A 63 8.04 -10.99 -12.45
C SER A 63 6.51 -10.94 -12.33
N GLN A 64 5.77 -11.18 -13.42
CA GLN A 64 4.30 -11.21 -13.38
C GLN A 64 3.77 -12.18 -12.31
N LYS A 65 4.31 -13.40 -12.25
CA LYS A 65 3.92 -14.40 -11.24
C LYS A 65 4.16 -13.90 -9.80
N ALA A 66 5.29 -13.23 -9.56
CA ALA A 66 5.59 -12.67 -8.25
C ALA A 66 4.62 -11.53 -7.92
N TRP A 67 4.39 -10.61 -8.87
CA TRP A 67 3.43 -9.51 -8.70
C TRP A 67 2.04 -10.00 -8.32
N ASP A 68 1.52 -10.99 -9.06
CA ASP A 68 0.16 -11.50 -8.85
C ASP A 68 -0.02 -12.17 -7.48
N ALA A 69 1.03 -12.82 -6.98
CA ALA A 69 1.03 -13.40 -5.63
C ALA A 69 1.02 -12.35 -4.52
N LEU A 70 1.40 -11.10 -4.82
CA LEU A 70 1.39 -9.98 -3.88
C LEU A 70 0.08 -9.21 -3.92
N LEU A 71 -0.84 -9.49 -4.84
CA LEU A 71 -2.09 -8.77 -4.90
C LEU A 71 -2.98 -9.14 -3.71
N THR A 72 -3.68 -8.15 -3.18
CA THR A 72 -4.56 -8.36 -2.03
C THR A 72 -5.89 -8.90 -2.52
N THR A 73 -6.39 -9.96 -1.89
CA THR A 73 -7.75 -10.44 -2.17
C THR A 73 -8.75 -9.34 -1.78
N GLY A 74 -9.75 -9.08 -2.62
CA GLY A 74 -10.72 -8.01 -2.34
C GLY A 74 -10.27 -6.61 -2.75
N SER A 75 -9.03 -6.42 -3.20
CA SER A 75 -8.55 -5.12 -3.73
C SER A 75 -8.64 -4.99 -5.25
N GLU A 76 -9.22 -5.98 -5.94
CA GLU A 76 -9.39 -6.00 -7.40
C GLU A 76 -8.12 -5.72 -8.20
N GLY A 77 -6.99 -6.22 -7.68
CA GLY A 77 -5.68 -6.04 -8.31
C GLY A 77 -4.99 -4.73 -7.96
N TYR A 78 -5.55 -3.92 -7.06
CA TYR A 78 -4.83 -2.82 -6.44
C TYR A 78 -3.80 -3.37 -5.43
N PRO A 79 -2.49 -3.16 -5.65
CA PRO A 79 -1.46 -3.54 -4.69
C PRO A 79 -1.52 -2.64 -3.44
N LEU A 80 -2.02 -3.17 -2.33
CA LEU A 80 -2.05 -2.47 -1.03
C LEU A 80 -0.75 -2.71 -0.26
N THR A 81 -0.30 -1.75 0.55
CA THR A 81 0.88 -1.84 1.42
C THR A 81 0.48 -1.69 2.90
N PRO A 82 1.42 -1.81 3.85
CA PRO A 82 1.19 -1.41 5.23
C PRO A 82 0.65 0.02 5.39
N ALA A 83 0.99 0.96 4.49
CA ALA A 83 0.48 2.33 4.59
C ALA A 83 -1.03 2.40 4.28
N GLU A 84 -1.49 1.70 3.24
CA GLU A 84 -2.93 1.56 3.00
C GLU A 84 -3.63 0.80 4.12
N PHE A 85 -2.99 -0.19 4.75
CA PHE A 85 -3.54 -0.86 5.93
C PHE A 85 -3.79 0.13 7.06
N ASN A 86 -2.80 0.97 7.38
CA ASN A 86 -2.92 1.98 8.43
C ASN A 86 -4.04 2.98 8.12
N ILE A 87 -4.12 3.48 6.89
CA ILE A 87 -5.17 4.45 6.49
C ILE A 87 -6.56 3.81 6.57
N LEU A 88 -6.75 2.63 5.96
CA LEU A 88 -8.04 1.95 5.93
C LEU A 88 -8.46 1.51 7.34
N GLY A 89 -7.53 1.01 8.15
CA GLY A 89 -7.79 0.61 9.52
C GLY A 89 -8.11 1.78 10.44
N LEU A 90 -7.41 2.92 10.29
CA LEU A 90 -7.76 4.16 10.99
C LEU A 90 -9.13 4.71 10.55
N ALA A 91 -9.55 4.45 9.31
CA ALA A 91 -10.89 4.83 8.85
C ALA A 91 -11.97 3.85 9.36
N ALA A 92 -11.60 2.59 9.61
CA ALA A 92 -12.47 1.59 10.23
C ALA A 92 -12.67 1.83 11.73
N ALA A 93 -11.62 2.31 12.40
CA ALA A 93 -11.60 2.62 13.83
C ALA A 93 -10.96 4.01 14.06
N PRO A 94 -11.69 5.10 13.78
CA PRO A 94 -11.21 6.45 14.04
C PRO A 94 -10.83 6.67 15.51
N PRO A 95 -9.88 7.59 15.80
CA PRO A 95 -9.54 7.96 17.18
C PRO A 95 -10.77 8.41 17.99
N GLU A 96 -10.74 8.15 19.30
CA GLU A 96 -11.85 8.32 20.25
C GLU A 96 -12.75 9.55 19.99
N ASP A 97 -14.06 9.30 19.98
CA ASP A 97 -15.17 10.25 19.73
C ASP A 97 -15.28 10.89 18.34
N ALA A 98 -14.46 10.48 17.36
CA ALA A 98 -14.59 10.94 15.98
C ALA A 98 -15.52 10.04 15.14
N GLU A 99 -16.52 10.64 14.49
CA GLU A 99 -17.38 9.93 13.53
C GLU A 99 -16.66 9.61 12.20
N ALA A 100 -15.55 10.28 11.92
CA ALA A 100 -14.78 10.15 10.68
C ALA A 100 -13.28 10.31 10.91
N LEU A 101 -12.47 9.70 10.05
CA LEU A 101 -11.02 9.87 10.09
C LEU A 101 -10.63 11.23 9.50
N ALA A 102 -10.04 12.09 10.31
CA ALA A 102 -9.44 13.33 9.81
C ALA A 102 -8.30 13.04 8.83
N ARG A 103 -8.36 13.63 7.63
CA ARG A 103 -7.39 13.41 6.55
C ARG A 103 -5.97 13.73 6.97
N ASP A 104 -5.75 14.83 7.69
CA ASP A 104 -4.43 15.22 8.18
C ASP A 104 -3.88 14.24 9.21
N PHE A 105 -4.76 13.64 10.01
CA PHE A 105 -4.38 12.58 10.94
C PHE A 105 -3.96 11.32 10.18
N ALA A 106 -4.71 10.93 9.15
CA ALA A 106 -4.38 9.79 8.29
C ALA A 106 -3.00 9.97 7.62
N GLN A 107 -2.72 11.15 7.06
CA GLN A 107 -1.44 11.45 6.41
C GLN A 107 -0.25 11.31 7.38
N LYS A 108 -0.40 11.80 8.62
CA LYS A 108 0.67 11.75 9.63
C LYS A 108 0.91 10.37 10.22
N ASN A 109 -0.11 9.51 10.22
CA ASN A 109 -0.08 8.21 10.90
C ASN A 109 -0.09 7.00 9.95
N CYS A 110 0.02 7.22 8.63
CA CYS A 110 0.05 6.12 7.66
C CYS A 110 1.39 5.37 7.59
N GLY A 111 2.46 5.88 8.22
CA GLY A 111 3.78 5.24 8.21
C GLY A 111 4.62 5.55 6.96
N THR A 112 4.32 6.64 6.25
CA THR A 112 5.15 7.17 5.15
C THR A 112 5.26 8.70 5.22
N THR A 113 5.87 9.36 4.22
CA THR A 113 5.92 10.83 4.12
C THR A 113 4.50 11.41 3.97
N ALA A 114 4.30 12.66 4.39
CA ALA A 114 2.99 13.32 4.23
C ALA A 114 2.58 13.44 2.74
N GLU A 115 3.55 13.72 1.88
CA GLU A 115 3.34 13.82 0.43
C GLU A 115 2.85 12.50 -0.17
N LEU A 116 3.46 11.38 0.22
CA LEU A 116 3.03 10.07 -0.26
C LEU A 116 1.70 9.66 0.37
N GLY A 117 1.49 9.96 1.65
CA GLY A 117 0.21 9.76 2.32
C GLY A 117 -0.93 10.47 1.58
N TYR A 118 -0.71 11.70 1.13
CA TYR A 118 -1.66 12.44 0.31
C TYR A 118 -1.99 11.72 -1.02
N LEU A 119 -0.97 11.19 -1.72
CA LEU A 119 -1.17 10.42 -2.96
C LEU A 119 -1.94 9.12 -2.71
N ILE A 120 -1.62 8.41 -1.62
CA ILE A 120 -2.27 7.16 -1.24
C ILE A 120 -3.75 7.41 -0.94
N ILE A 121 -4.07 8.40 -0.12
CA ILE A 121 -5.47 8.72 0.22
C ILE A 121 -6.27 9.05 -1.04
N ASN A 122 -5.72 9.86 -1.95
CA ASN A 122 -6.41 10.20 -3.19
C ASN A 122 -6.69 8.98 -4.07
N ASP A 123 -5.74 8.04 -4.15
CA ASP A 123 -5.96 6.80 -4.86
C ASP A 123 -7.01 5.92 -4.15
N LEU A 124 -6.94 5.77 -2.83
CA LEU A 124 -7.95 5.02 -2.08
C LEU A 124 -9.36 5.57 -2.30
N ILE A 125 -9.51 6.89 -2.46
CA ILE A 125 -10.77 7.54 -2.85
C ILE A 125 -11.11 7.23 -4.31
N GLN A 126 -10.17 7.41 -5.25
CA GLN A 126 -10.38 7.16 -6.68
C GLN A 126 -10.79 5.70 -6.97
N PHE A 127 -10.19 4.75 -6.26
CA PHE A 127 -10.52 3.33 -6.33
C PHE A 127 -11.72 2.96 -5.45
N GLY A 128 -12.34 3.91 -4.75
CA GLY A 128 -13.59 3.72 -4.01
C GLY A 128 -13.45 2.87 -2.74
N PHE A 129 -12.24 2.71 -2.20
CA PHE A 129 -12.01 2.11 -0.88
C PHE A 129 -12.32 3.08 0.25
N LEU A 130 -12.14 4.38 0.00
CA LEU A 130 -12.57 5.47 0.88
C LEU A 130 -13.59 6.36 0.16
N SER A 131 -14.42 7.04 0.94
CA SER A 131 -15.18 8.19 0.48
C SER A 131 -14.76 9.43 1.29
N SER A 132 -14.85 10.59 0.64
CA SER A 132 -14.48 11.89 1.22
C SER A 132 -15.57 12.88 0.81
N PRO A 133 -16.68 12.96 1.56
CA PRO A 133 -17.78 13.90 1.26
C PRO A 133 -17.31 15.36 1.27
N ASN A 134 -16.27 15.63 2.06
CA ASN A 134 -15.52 16.86 2.12
C ASN A 134 -14.02 16.53 2.06
N ASP A 135 -13.16 17.53 1.87
CA ASP A 135 -11.71 17.34 1.74
C ASP A 135 -11.00 16.99 3.07
N TYR A 136 -11.72 16.97 4.19
CA TYR A 136 -11.14 16.88 5.54
C TYR A 136 -11.42 15.55 6.23
N GLU A 137 -12.49 14.85 5.86
CA GLU A 137 -12.96 13.63 6.50
C GLU A 137 -12.95 12.46 5.54
N LEU A 138 -12.48 11.32 6.03
CA LEU A 138 -12.39 10.06 5.31
C LEU A 138 -13.30 9.04 5.98
N TYR A 139 -14.10 8.36 5.16
CA TYR A 139 -14.99 7.29 5.58
C TYR A 139 -14.60 6.02 4.83
N LEU A 140 -14.57 4.91 5.56
CA LEU A 140 -14.38 3.60 4.95
C LEU A 140 -15.64 3.20 4.17
N THR A 141 -15.47 2.67 2.97
CA THR A 141 -16.59 2.11 2.20
C THR A 141 -16.71 0.60 2.45
N ALA A 142 -17.86 0.00 2.13
CA ALA A 142 -18.00 -1.46 2.16
C ALA A 142 -16.95 -2.19 1.29
N ARG A 143 -16.51 -1.56 0.19
CA ARG A 143 -15.42 -2.10 -0.63
C ARG A 143 -14.08 -1.98 0.09
N GLY A 144 -13.85 -0.87 0.79
CA GLY A 144 -12.70 -0.66 1.66
C GLY A 144 -12.62 -1.69 2.79
N GLU A 145 -13.74 -2.04 3.42
CA GLU A 145 -13.81 -3.08 4.45
C GLU A 145 -13.35 -4.44 3.92
N ILE A 146 -13.85 -4.86 2.75
CA ILE A 146 -13.44 -6.12 2.11
C ILE A 146 -11.95 -6.11 1.78
N ALA A 147 -11.45 -4.99 1.25
CA ALA A 147 -10.04 -4.82 0.93
C ALA A 147 -9.15 -4.82 2.19
N LEU A 148 -9.59 -4.17 3.28
CA LEU A 148 -8.90 -4.13 4.57
C LEU A 148 -8.81 -5.52 5.19
N ASP A 149 -9.89 -6.30 5.16
CA ASP A 149 -9.90 -7.66 5.69
C ASP A 149 -8.98 -8.60 4.89
N GLY A 150 -9.02 -8.50 3.55
CA GLY A 150 -8.07 -9.20 2.68
C GLY A 150 -6.62 -8.79 2.93
N LEU A 151 -6.38 -7.51 3.20
CA LEU A 151 -5.06 -6.97 3.53
C LEU A 151 -4.57 -7.48 4.88
N SER A 152 -5.44 -7.47 5.89
CA SER A 152 -5.16 -7.98 7.24
C SER A 152 -4.74 -9.44 7.18
N ARG A 153 -5.47 -10.28 6.44
CA ARG A 153 -5.11 -11.70 6.29
C ARG A 153 -3.76 -11.89 5.60
N ARG A 154 -3.44 -11.03 4.63
CA ARG A 154 -2.14 -11.10 3.93
C ARG A 154 -0.99 -10.65 4.83
N LEU A 155 -1.17 -9.60 5.65
CA LEU A 155 -0.12 -9.05 6.50
C LEU A 155 0.05 -9.82 7.82
N TYR A 156 -1.05 -10.25 8.45
CA TYR A 156 -1.09 -10.79 9.81
C TYR A 156 -1.68 -12.20 9.91
N GLY A 157 -2.20 -12.76 8.81
CA GLY A 157 -2.80 -14.10 8.80
C GLY A 157 -4.19 -14.19 9.45
N THR A 158 -4.79 -13.06 9.84
CA THR A 158 -6.10 -12.99 10.50
C THR A 158 -6.97 -11.88 9.91
N ALA A 159 -8.28 -11.91 10.20
CA ALA A 159 -9.20 -10.82 9.84
C ALA A 159 -8.77 -9.49 10.47
N PHE A 160 -9.30 -8.37 9.99
CA PHE A 160 -8.98 -7.07 10.59
C PHE A 160 -9.50 -6.97 12.03
N ASP A 161 -8.63 -6.48 12.91
CA ASP A 161 -8.93 -6.07 14.27
C ASP A 161 -8.18 -4.75 14.52
N ALA A 162 -8.82 -3.79 15.19
CA ALA A 162 -8.24 -2.47 15.43
C ALA A 162 -6.94 -2.53 16.23
N GLU A 163 -6.75 -3.55 17.07
CA GLU A 163 -5.50 -3.76 17.82
C GLU A 163 -4.30 -3.97 16.88
N LEU A 164 -4.52 -4.49 15.67
CA LEU A 164 -3.46 -4.71 14.66
C LEU A 164 -2.78 -3.42 14.20
N LEU A 165 -3.41 -2.26 14.38
CA LEU A 165 -2.78 -0.96 14.08
C LEU A 165 -1.59 -0.66 15.00
N TRP A 166 -1.56 -1.26 16.20
CA TRP A 166 -0.52 -1.01 17.20
C TRP A 166 0.63 -2.03 17.14
N TYR A 167 0.44 -3.17 16.48
CA TYR A 167 1.46 -4.21 16.33
C TYR A 167 2.68 -3.76 15.51
N GLN A 168 2.57 -2.73 14.67
CA GLN A 168 3.70 -2.21 13.88
C GLN A 168 4.63 -1.27 14.67
N GLN A 169 4.27 -0.88 15.90
CA GLN A 169 5.04 0.09 16.69
C GLN A 169 5.97 -0.55 17.74
N SER A 170 6.02 -1.88 17.83
CA SER A 170 6.82 -2.66 18.80
C SER A 170 7.99 -3.41 18.16
#